data_AF-A0A9D3VW21-F1
#
_entry.id   AF-A0A9D3VW21-F1
#
_cell.length_a   1.000
_cell.length_b   1.000
_cell.length_c   1.000
_cell.angle_alpha   90.00
_cell.angle_beta   90.00
_cell.angle_gamma   90.00
#
_symmetry.space_group_name_H-M   'P 1'
#
loop_
_entity.id
_entity.type
_entity.pdbx_description
1 polymer ?
#
loop_
_entity_poly.entity_id
_entity_poly.type
_entity_poly.pdbx_seq_one_letter_code
_entity_poly.pdbx_strand_id
1 'polypeptide(L)' 'MEKGSDIDPQGAQQAFEIAEVNLRKVEGNRLTIEANLALRRGRTRVRAINTIS' A
#
# COMPACT_ATOMS: atom_id res chain seq x y z
N MET A 1 -13.83 -7.91 3.42
CA MET A 1 -13.47 -6.53 3.08
C MET A 1 -13.19 -5.81 4.38
N GLU A 2 -12.06 -5.12 4.50
CA GLU A 2 -11.90 -4.10 5.56
C GLU A 2 -12.95 -3.02 5.35
N LYS A 3 -13.66 -2.62 6.41
CA LYS A 3 -14.50 -1.42 6.37
C LYS A 3 -13.57 -0.21 6.40
N GLY A 4 -13.91 0.85 5.67
CA GLY A 4 -13.10 2.09 5.66
C GLY A 4 -12.89 2.71 7.04
N SER A 5 -13.79 2.44 8.00
CA SER A 5 -13.69 2.83 9.41
C SER A 5 -12.63 2.07 10.21
N ASP A 6 -12.21 0.90 9.75
CA ASP A 6 -11.27 0.02 10.45
C ASP A 6 -9.83 0.20 9.92
N ILE A 7 -9.65 1.04 8.88
CA ILE A 7 -8.35 1.31 8.29
C ILE A 7 -7.65 2.36 9.15
N ASP A 8 -6.61 1.95 9.88
CA ASP A 8 -5.71 2.87 10.58
C ASP A 8 -4.96 3.75 9.56
N PRO A 9 -5.13 5.09 9.59
CA PRO A 9 -4.45 6.02 8.70
C PRO A 9 -2.94 5.90 8.71
N GLN A 10 -2.36 5.72 9.91
CA GLN A 10 -0.91 5.66 10.08
C GLN A 10 -0.36 4.34 9.55
N GLY A 11 -0.98 3.21 9.91
CA GLY A 11 -0.64 1.89 9.39
C GLY A 11 -0.78 1.77 7.88
N ALA A 12 -1.79 2.40 7.27
CA ALA A 12 -1.96 2.40 5.82
C ALA A 12 -0.85 3.19 5.09
N GLN A 13 -0.49 4.36 5.63
CA GLN A 13 0.58 5.20 5.07
C GLN A 13 1.95 4.51 5.21
N GLN A 14 2.24 3.94 6.38
CA GLN A 14 3.48 3.22 6.65
C GLN A 14 3.62 1.96 5.76
N ALA A 15 2.53 1.20 5.58
CA ALA A 15 2.52 0.05 4.69
C ALA A 15 2.77 0.44 3.22
N PHE A 16 2.27 1.60 2.79
CA PHE A 16 2.51 2.14 1.46
C PHE A 16 3.98 2.52 1.26
N GLU A 17 4.59 3.22 2.20
CA GLU A 17 6.01 3.61 2.14
C GLU A 17 6.95 2.40 2.13
N ILE A 18 6.67 1.38 2.94
CA ILE A 18 7.44 0.13 2.95
C ILE A 18 7.33 -0.57 1.59
N ALA A 19 6.13 -0.60 0.99
CA ALA A 19 5.93 -1.20 -0.33
C ALA A 19 6.70 -0.43 -1.43
N GLU A 20 6.75 0.91 -1.38
CA GLU A 20 7.57 1.72 -2.29
C GLU A 20 9.06 1.44 -2.14
N VAL A 21 9.57 1.42 -0.91
CA VAL A 21 10.99 1.16 -0.63
C VAL A 21 11.38 -0.24 -1.09
N ASN A 22 10.52 -1.23 -0.83
CA ASN A 22 10.76 -2.60 -1.26
C ASN A 22 10.74 -2.70 -2.78
N LEU A 23 9.77 -2.08 -3.47
CA LEU A 23 9.71 -2.07 -4.94
C LEU A 23 10.99 -1.51 -5.57
N ARG A 24 11.57 -0.44 -5.01
CA ARG A 24 12.82 0.16 -5.50
C ARG A 24 14.05 -0.72 -5.32
N LYS A 25 14.01 -1.68 -4.39
CA LYS A 25 15.12 -2.61 -4.10
C LYS A 25 15.04 -3.91 -4.90
N VAL A 26 13.94 -4.17 -5.60
CA VAL A 26 13.76 -5.44 -6.32
C VAL A 26 14.25 -5.33 -7.77
N GLU A 27 15.28 -6.10 -8.13
CA GLU A 27 15.62 -6.42 -9.51
C GLU A 27 15.03 -7.78 -9.90
N GLY A 28 14.07 -7.81 -10.85
CA GLY A 28 13.56 -9.05 -11.47
C GLY A 28 12.04 -9.29 -11.38
N ASN A 29 11.50 -9.89 -12.45
CA ASN A 29 10.06 -9.90 -12.79
C ASN A 29 9.06 -10.34 -11.71
N ARG A 30 9.38 -11.38 -10.91
CA ARG A 30 8.37 -12.01 -10.03
C ARG A 30 8.16 -11.25 -8.71
N LEU A 31 9.25 -10.78 -8.10
CA LEU A 31 9.21 -9.93 -6.92
C LEU A 31 8.68 -8.52 -7.27
N THR A 32 8.89 -8.05 -8.51
CA THR A 32 8.28 -6.81 -9.02
C THR A 32 6.74 -6.90 -9.08
N ILE A 33 6.15 -8.06 -9.39
CA ILE A 33 4.68 -8.22 -9.45
C ILE A 33 4.06 -8.13 -8.05
N GLU A 34 4.62 -8.85 -7.07
CA GLU A 34 4.12 -8.82 -5.69
C GLU A 34 4.33 -7.45 -5.03
N ALA A 35 5.48 -6.82 -5.25
CA ALA A 35 5.75 -5.46 -4.78
C ALA A 35 4.80 -4.43 -5.42
N ASN A 36 4.51 -4.55 -6.72
CA ASN A 36 3.53 -3.70 -7.39
C ASN A 36 2.10 -3.94 -6.87
N LEU A 37 1.74 -5.18 -6.56
CA LEU A 37 0.44 -5.49 -5.97
C LEU A 37 0.31 -4.88 -4.56
N ALA A 38 1.34 -5.01 -3.72
CA ALA A 38 1.41 -4.40 -2.40
C ALA A 38 1.31 -2.87 -2.48
N LEU A 39 2.02 -2.25 -3.44
CA LEU A 39 1.96 -0.81 -3.68
C LEU A 39 0.55 -0.34 -4.08
N ARG A 40 -0.10 -1.05 -5.01
CA ARG A 40 -1.47 -0.74 -5.44
C ARG A 40 -2.46 -0.84 -4.27
N ARG A 41 -2.32 -1.85 -3.42
CA ARG A 41 -3.16 -2.02 -2.21
C ARG A 41 -2.94 -0.88 -1.21
N GLY A 42 -1.69 -0.53 -0.91
CA GLY A 42 -1.36 0.61 -0.04
C GLY A 42 -1.96 1.91 -0.56
N ARG A 43 -1.83 2.18 -1.87
CA ARG A 43 -2.39 3.37 -2.51
C ARG A 43 -3.91 3.44 -2.39
N THR A 44 -4.61 2.32 -2.55
CA THR A 44 -6.06 2.26 -2.38
C THR A 44 -6.47 2.51 -0.94
N ARG A 45 -5.74 1.96 0.04
CA ARG A 45 -6.00 2.23 1.47
C ARG A 45 -5.83 3.72 1.80
N VAL A 46 -4.72 4.34 1.39
CA VAL A 46 -4.47 5.78 1.59
C VAL A 46 -5.56 6.62 0.92
N ARG A 47 -5.99 6.27 -0.30
CA ARG A 47 -7.10 6.96 -0.97
C ARG A 47 -8.42 6.82 -0.21
N ALA A 48 -8.71 5.65 0.33
CA ALA A 48 -9.92 5.42 1.12
C ALA A 48 -9.95 6.31 2.36
N ILE A 49 -8.84 6.42 3.08
CA ILE A 49 -8.69 7.35 4.23
C ILE A 49 -8.95 8.80 3.79
N ASN A 50 -8.30 9.26 2.71
CA ASN A 50 -8.43 10.63 2.21
C ASN A 50 -9.84 10.96 1.69
N THR A 51 -10.65 9.96 1.33
CA THR A 51 -12.03 10.16 0.87
C THR A 51 -13.02 10.24 2.03
N ILE A 52 -12.65 9.71 3.20
CA ILE A 52 -13.48 9.68 4.41
C ILE A 52 -13.17 10.90 5.31
N SER A 53 -12.01 11.55 5.13
CA SER A 53 -11.65 12.84 5.78
C SER A 53 -12.30 14.03 5.09
#